data_AF-A0A7S3IJF1-F1
#
_entry.id   AF-A0A7S3IJF1-F1
#
_cell.length_a   1.000
_cell.length_b   1.000
_cell.length_c   1.000
_cell.angle_alpha   90.00
_cell.angle_beta   90.00
_cell.angle_gamma   90.00
#
_symmetry.space_group_name_H-M   'P 1'
#
loop_
_entity.id
_entity.type
_entity.pdbx_description
1 polymer ?
#
loop_
_entity_poly.entity_id
_entity_poly.type
_entity_poly.pdbx_seq_one_letter_code
_entity_poly.pdbx_strand_id
1 'polypeptide(L)'
;VEIKSGWNMIFDIEDSPLLASLIINGKLTFKDDGDKRLNAKIMYVRAGELEIGTKETPFTNKAEIVLTGDRNDKTLAFDNNIFGSNKVLANVGKISMFGTSRGGYMTRLKKTVYVGDTKLHLEPWLDIKEGDALGLVSQTYSQDKTSDVTVK
;
A
#
# COMPACT_ATOMS: atom_id res chain seq x y z
N VAL A 1 13.75 -2.01 14.72
CA VAL A 1 14.55 -1.01 13.97
C VAL A 1 13.98 0.36 14.28
N GLU A 2 14.84 1.34 14.54
CA GLU A 2 14.41 2.71 14.79
C GLU A 2 15.24 3.67 13.92
N ILE A 3 14.53 4.52 13.17
CA ILE A 3 15.11 5.64 12.43
C ILE A 3 14.96 6.87 13.32
N LYS A 4 16.06 7.29 13.96
CA LYS A 4 16.05 8.33 14.99
C LYS A 4 15.79 9.71 14.40
N SER A 5 15.35 10.65 15.25
CA SER A 5 15.24 12.05 14.87
C SER A 5 16.58 12.58 14.34
N GLY A 6 16.53 13.41 13.29
CA GLY A 6 17.71 13.92 12.58
C GLY A 6 18.34 12.94 11.58
N TRP A 7 17.91 11.67 11.54
CA TRP A 7 18.39 10.72 10.53
C TRP A 7 17.58 10.86 9.24
N ASN A 8 18.29 10.84 8.11
CA ASN A 8 17.71 10.76 6.77
C ASN A 8 18.21 9.48 6.12
N MET A 9 17.36 8.46 6.08
CA MET A 9 17.71 7.14 5.56
C MET A 9 17.05 6.89 4.20
N ILE A 10 17.76 6.18 3.35
CA ILE A 10 17.26 5.71 2.05
C ILE A 10 17.06 4.20 2.13
N PHE A 11 15.89 3.73 1.73
CA PHE A 11 15.61 2.30 1.54
C PHE A 11 16.10 1.88 0.14
N ASP A 12 17.31 1.32 0.11
CA ASP A 12 18.04 0.92 -1.11
C ASP A 12 18.29 -0.60 -1.15
N ILE A 13 17.28 -1.38 -0.81
CA ILE A 13 17.31 -2.84 -0.94
C ILE A 13 16.01 -3.31 -1.60
N GLU A 14 16.07 -4.36 -2.41
CA GLU A 14 14.90 -4.89 -3.12
C GLU A 14 13.89 -5.50 -2.14
N ASP A 15 14.35 -6.31 -1.20
CA ASP A 15 13.50 -6.96 -0.20
C ASP A 15 14.16 -6.91 1.18
N SER A 16 13.41 -6.46 2.17
CA SER A 16 13.88 -6.37 3.55
C SER A 16 13.63 -7.68 4.32
N PRO A 17 14.49 -8.02 5.31
CA PRO A 17 14.14 -9.05 6.27
C PRO A 17 12.89 -8.63 7.05
N LEU A 18 12.12 -9.60 7.55
CA LEU A 18 10.94 -9.32 8.36
C LEU A 18 11.30 -8.57 9.65
N LEU A 19 10.94 -7.30 9.72
CA LEU A 19 11.18 -6.47 10.89
C LEU A 19 10.09 -6.71 11.95
N ALA A 20 10.49 -7.10 13.16
CA ALA A 20 9.53 -7.20 14.27
C ALA A 20 8.85 -5.84 14.57
N SER A 21 9.59 -4.74 14.43
CA SER A 21 9.07 -3.38 14.54
C SER A 21 9.97 -2.40 13.80
N LEU A 22 9.38 -1.42 13.12
CA LEU A 22 10.04 -0.27 12.50
C LEU A 22 9.42 1.03 13.03
N ILE A 23 10.19 1.81 13.78
CA ILE A 23 9.77 3.12 14.31
C ILE A 23 10.50 4.22 13.54
N ILE A 24 9.75 5.18 13.00
CA ILE A 24 10.26 6.27 12.16
C ILE A 24 10.05 7.60 12.90
N ASN A 25 11.13 8.11 13.48
CA ASN A 25 11.23 9.43 14.11
C ASN A 25 12.04 10.43 13.25
N GLY A 26 12.90 9.94 12.35
CA GLY A 26 13.57 10.70 11.29
C GLY A 26 12.85 10.59 9.94
N LYS A 27 13.59 10.58 8.84
CA LYS A 27 13.04 10.39 7.48
C LYS A 27 13.49 9.05 6.88
N LEU A 28 12.55 8.34 6.27
CA LEU A 28 12.79 7.18 5.41
C LEU A 28 12.26 7.45 4.01
N THR A 29 13.13 7.44 3.01
CA THR A 29 12.77 7.60 1.60
C THR A 29 13.04 6.31 0.83
N PHE A 30 12.07 5.85 0.02
CA PHE A 30 12.29 4.72 -0.89
C PHE A 30 13.03 5.18 -2.13
N LYS A 31 14.11 4.47 -2.50
CA LYS A 31 14.83 4.73 -3.73
C LYS A 31 14.09 4.11 -4.91
N ASP A 32 13.85 4.90 -5.96
CA ASP A 32 13.13 4.45 -7.16
C ASP A 32 14.11 3.93 -8.23
N ASP A 33 14.81 2.84 -7.92
CA ASP A 33 15.77 2.19 -8.82
C ASP A 33 15.47 0.69 -9.02
N GLY A 34 14.22 0.29 -8.74
CA GLY A 34 13.72 -1.06 -8.86
C GLY A 34 12.57 -1.30 -7.89
N ASP A 35 11.99 -2.49 -7.93
CA ASP A 35 10.94 -2.88 -7.00
C ASP A 35 11.48 -2.95 -5.57
N LYS A 36 10.69 -2.45 -4.61
CA LYS A 36 11.05 -2.36 -3.19
C LYS A 36 9.97 -3.01 -2.33
N ARG A 37 10.36 -3.93 -1.47
CA ARG A 37 9.49 -4.63 -0.52
C ARG A 37 9.96 -4.46 0.92
N LEU A 38 9.14 -3.78 1.71
CA LEU A 38 9.36 -3.57 3.13
C LEU A 38 8.45 -4.50 3.96
N ASN A 39 9.04 -5.49 4.63
CA ASN A 39 8.33 -6.44 5.48
C ASN A 39 8.48 -6.04 6.94
N ALA A 40 7.34 -5.82 7.62
CA ALA A 40 7.33 -5.55 9.05
C ALA A 40 6.14 -6.24 9.72
N LYS A 41 6.19 -6.44 11.03
CA LYS A 41 4.98 -6.73 11.81
C LYS A 41 4.27 -5.45 12.23
N ILE A 42 5.08 -4.54 12.77
CA ILE A 42 4.64 -3.24 13.26
C ILE A 42 5.46 -2.17 12.57
N MET A 43 4.79 -1.16 12.02
CA MET A 43 5.43 0.05 11.51
C MET A 43 4.77 1.27 12.16
N TYR A 44 5.58 2.18 12.68
CA TYR A 44 5.08 3.38 13.35
C TYR A 44 5.85 4.62 12.91
N VAL A 45 5.19 5.44 12.08
CA VAL A 45 5.65 6.79 11.75
C VAL A 45 5.21 7.73 12.84
N ARG A 46 6.06 7.93 13.85
CA ARG A 46 5.67 8.60 15.10
C ARG A 46 5.83 10.12 15.01
N ALA A 47 7.03 10.59 14.73
CA ALA A 47 7.35 12.01 14.59
C ALA A 47 8.04 12.32 13.24
N GLY A 48 8.37 11.27 12.50
CA GLY A 48 9.15 11.34 11.28
C GLY A 48 8.31 11.39 10.00
N GLU A 49 8.99 11.10 8.89
CA GLU A 49 8.41 11.05 7.55
C GLU A 49 8.76 9.72 6.86
N LEU A 50 7.75 9.08 6.28
CA LEU A 50 7.90 8.03 5.27
C LEU A 50 7.54 8.61 3.89
N GLU A 51 8.47 8.54 2.95
CA GLU A 51 8.34 9.09 1.60
C GLU A 51 8.57 8.00 0.55
N ILE A 52 7.55 7.78 -0.29
CA ILE A 52 7.61 6.89 -1.45
C ILE A 52 7.18 7.70 -2.66
N GLY A 53 8.18 8.27 -3.36
CA GLY A 53 7.94 9.25 -4.40
C GLY A 53 7.41 10.59 -3.88
N THR A 54 7.38 11.57 -4.77
CA THR A 54 6.82 12.91 -4.52
C THR A 54 5.85 13.26 -5.65
N LYS A 55 5.16 14.39 -5.52
CA LYS A 55 4.26 14.87 -6.57
C LYS A 55 5.04 15.20 -7.86
N GLU A 56 6.25 15.74 -7.73
CA GLU A 56 7.11 16.14 -8.83
C GLU A 56 7.90 14.95 -9.41
N THR A 57 8.28 14.00 -8.56
CA THR A 57 8.99 12.77 -8.93
C THR A 57 8.26 11.55 -8.35
N PRO A 58 7.18 11.08 -9.01
CA PRO A 58 6.45 9.90 -8.55
C PRO A 58 7.32 8.65 -8.57
N PHE A 59 7.03 7.71 -7.67
CA PHE A 59 7.62 6.39 -7.65
C PHE A 59 7.08 5.57 -8.84
N THR A 60 7.98 5.15 -9.72
CA THR A 60 7.65 4.50 -11.01
C THR A 60 7.73 2.98 -10.94
N ASN A 61 8.59 2.42 -10.08
CA ASN A 61 8.64 0.99 -9.82
C ASN A 61 7.57 0.55 -8.80
N LYS A 62 7.53 -0.73 -8.42
CA LYS A 62 6.60 -1.21 -7.39
C LYS A 62 7.20 -0.99 -5.99
N ALA A 63 6.52 -0.21 -5.15
CA ALA A 63 6.79 -0.15 -3.72
C ALA A 63 5.71 -0.91 -2.94
N GLU A 64 6.11 -1.91 -2.17
CA GLU A 64 5.20 -2.77 -1.40
C GLU A 64 5.58 -2.71 0.09
N ILE A 65 4.60 -2.36 0.93
CA ILE A 65 4.70 -2.49 2.38
C ILE A 65 3.87 -3.70 2.80
N VAL A 66 4.52 -4.70 3.36
CA VAL A 66 3.88 -5.94 3.79
C VAL A 66 3.89 -6.02 5.30
N LEU A 67 2.69 -5.89 5.87
CA LEU A 67 2.46 -6.09 7.30
C LEU A 67 2.07 -7.54 7.56
N THR A 68 2.90 -8.26 8.31
CA THR A 68 2.65 -9.66 8.68
C THR A 68 2.43 -9.79 10.18
N GLY A 69 1.70 -10.81 10.60
CA GLY A 69 1.54 -11.09 12.01
C GLY A 69 0.57 -12.23 12.25
N ASP A 70 0.68 -12.85 13.40
CA ASP A 70 -0.16 -13.95 13.89
C ASP A 70 -1.11 -13.45 14.97
N ARG A 71 -2.19 -14.16 15.26
CA ARG A 71 -3.12 -13.84 16.36
C ARG A 71 -2.40 -13.68 17.71
N ASN A 72 -1.32 -14.44 17.93
CA ASN A 72 -0.59 -14.47 19.20
C ASN A 72 0.64 -13.53 19.24
N ASP A 73 0.89 -12.77 18.17
CA ASP A 73 2.02 -11.84 18.15
C ASP A 73 1.82 -10.67 19.12
N LYS A 74 2.95 -10.14 19.63
CA LYS A 74 2.97 -8.96 20.49
C LYS A 74 2.28 -7.78 19.80
N THR A 75 1.37 -7.13 20.51
CA THR A 75 0.66 -5.94 20.04
C THR A 75 1.46 -4.69 20.34
N LEU A 76 1.32 -3.67 19.48
CA LEU A 76 1.79 -2.32 19.81
C LEU A 76 0.78 -1.69 20.78
N ALA A 77 1.18 -1.24 21.96
CA ALA A 77 0.35 -0.35 22.78
C ALA A 77 0.88 1.08 22.61
N PHE A 78 0.03 2.01 22.17
CA PHE A 78 0.40 3.41 22.00
C PHE A 78 0.36 4.18 23.33
N ASP A 79 -0.50 3.74 24.24
CA ASP A 79 -0.79 4.24 25.57
C ASP A 79 -1.39 3.04 26.37
N ASN A 80 -1.38 3.11 27.70
CA ASN A 80 -2.14 2.23 28.60
C ASN A 80 -3.62 2.04 28.20
N ASN A 81 -4.21 3.00 27.46
CA ASN A 81 -5.60 2.96 26.99
C ASN A 81 -5.77 2.75 25.48
N ILE A 82 -4.70 2.70 24.69
CA ILE A 82 -4.79 2.50 23.23
C ILE A 82 -3.93 1.30 22.84
N PHE A 83 -4.57 0.14 22.76
CA PHE A 83 -3.99 -1.07 22.22
C PHE A 83 -4.09 -1.04 20.70
N GLY A 84 -2.95 -0.98 20.02
CA GLY A 84 -2.83 -1.30 18.62
C GLY A 84 -2.92 -2.81 18.38
N SER A 85 -2.97 -3.18 17.11
CA SER A 85 -2.87 -4.57 16.65
C SER A 85 -1.40 -5.02 16.62
N ASN A 86 -1.19 -6.31 16.37
CA ASN A 86 0.12 -6.91 16.07
C ASN A 86 0.46 -6.91 14.57
N LYS A 87 -0.45 -6.36 13.76
CA LYS A 87 -0.30 -6.06 12.33
C LYS A 87 -0.78 -4.62 12.12
N VAL A 88 0.14 -3.65 12.10
CA VAL A 88 -0.26 -2.25 12.08
C VAL A 88 0.79 -1.36 11.38
N LEU A 89 0.29 -0.45 10.55
CA LEU A 89 0.98 0.76 10.14
C LEU A 89 0.29 1.93 10.84
N ALA A 90 0.94 2.49 11.84
CA ALA A 90 0.46 3.64 12.58
C ALA A 90 1.16 4.91 12.10
N ASN A 91 0.41 6.00 11.99
CA ASN A 91 0.94 7.28 11.56
C ASN A 91 0.45 8.42 12.46
N VAL A 92 1.41 9.08 13.10
CA VAL A 92 1.24 10.38 13.79
C VAL A 92 2.13 11.45 13.15
N GLY A 93 3.19 11.04 12.45
CA GLY A 93 4.01 11.93 11.62
C GLY A 93 3.43 12.09 10.21
N LYS A 94 4.28 11.97 9.19
CA LYS A 94 3.90 12.15 7.78
C LYS A 94 4.15 10.89 6.97
N ILE A 95 3.14 10.45 6.23
CA ILE A 95 3.29 9.45 5.17
C ILE A 95 2.93 10.12 3.85
N SER A 96 3.80 9.99 2.85
CA SER A 96 3.57 10.48 1.49
C SER A 96 3.93 9.39 0.50
N MET A 97 2.95 9.03 -0.33
CA MET A 97 3.08 7.96 -1.32
C MET A 97 2.50 8.48 -2.64
N PHE A 98 3.37 8.73 -3.60
CA PHE A 98 3.02 9.20 -4.93
C PHE A 98 3.52 8.19 -5.94
N GLY A 99 2.61 7.40 -6.50
CA GLY A 99 2.90 6.52 -7.63
C GLY A 99 2.63 7.20 -8.97
N THR A 100 2.95 6.49 -10.06
CA THR A 100 2.61 6.94 -11.42
C THR A 100 1.13 7.30 -11.53
N SER A 101 0.84 8.54 -11.95
CA SER A 101 -0.53 9.05 -12.12
C SER A 101 -1.30 8.21 -13.15
N ARG A 102 -2.55 7.88 -12.84
CA ARG A 102 -3.50 7.21 -13.73
C ARG A 102 -4.57 8.23 -14.15
N GLY A 103 -4.99 8.19 -15.41
CA GLY A 103 -5.96 9.15 -15.98
C GLY A 103 -7.37 9.10 -15.36
N GLY A 104 -7.70 8.05 -14.62
CA GLY A 104 -8.96 7.88 -13.90
C GLY A 104 -8.88 6.73 -12.90
N TYR A 105 -9.89 6.62 -12.02
CA TYR A 105 -9.97 5.58 -10.98
C TYR A 105 -11.22 4.71 -11.09
N MET A 106 -12.16 5.05 -11.97
CA MET A 106 -13.40 4.32 -12.15
C MET A 106 -13.86 4.39 -13.60
N THR A 107 -14.35 3.27 -14.12
CA THR A 107 -15.03 3.19 -15.41
C THR A 107 -16.29 2.35 -15.27
N ARG A 108 -17.11 2.27 -16.32
CA ARG A 108 -18.36 1.49 -16.32
C ARG A 108 -18.24 0.28 -17.23
N LEU A 109 -18.88 -0.80 -16.80
CA LEU A 109 -19.13 -1.96 -17.65
C LEU A 109 -20.15 -1.58 -18.75
N LYS A 110 -19.79 -1.86 -20.00
CA LYS A 110 -20.68 -1.76 -21.17
C LYS A 110 -21.64 -2.94 -21.27
N LYS A 111 -21.29 -4.06 -20.64
CA LYS A 111 -22.06 -5.30 -20.64
C LYS A 111 -22.01 -5.94 -19.25
N THR A 112 -23.11 -6.58 -18.87
CA THR A 112 -23.14 -7.45 -17.68
C THR A 112 -22.07 -8.53 -17.82
N VAL A 113 -21.37 -8.81 -16.72
CA VAL A 113 -20.34 -9.84 -16.62
C VAL A 113 -20.86 -10.92 -15.68
N TYR A 114 -20.71 -12.17 -16.08
CA TYR A 114 -21.13 -13.34 -15.32
C TYR A 114 -19.91 -14.13 -14.82
N VAL A 115 -20.14 -14.98 -13.81
CA VAL A 115 -19.09 -15.87 -13.29
C VAL A 115 -18.59 -16.76 -14.42
N GLY A 116 -17.27 -16.79 -14.63
CA GLY A 116 -16.62 -17.55 -15.68
C GLY A 116 -16.27 -16.74 -16.93
N ASP A 117 -16.78 -15.52 -17.07
CA ASP A 117 -16.37 -14.63 -18.15
C ASP A 117 -14.88 -14.26 -18.03
N THR A 118 -14.17 -14.29 -19.15
CA THR A 118 -12.74 -13.97 -19.21
C THR A 118 -12.45 -12.60 -19.82
N LYS A 119 -13.49 -11.81 -20.14
CA LYS A 119 -13.37 -10.51 -20.80
C LYS A 119 -14.32 -9.50 -20.17
N LEU A 120 -13.80 -8.30 -19.92
CA LEU A 120 -14.58 -7.14 -19.52
C LEU A 120 -14.72 -6.18 -20.70
N HIS A 121 -15.92 -5.65 -20.90
CA HIS A 121 -16.15 -4.57 -21.86
C HIS A 121 -16.34 -3.27 -21.08
N LEU A 122 -15.37 -2.36 -21.17
CA LEU A 122 -15.34 -1.13 -20.38
C LEU A 122 -15.50 0.10 -21.26
N GLU A 123 -15.94 1.19 -20.64
CA GLU A 123 -15.79 2.51 -21.25
C GLU A 123 -14.31 2.95 -21.29
N PRO A 124 -13.88 3.70 -22.32
CA PRO A 124 -12.46 3.87 -22.68
C PRO A 124 -11.68 4.86 -21.81
N TRP A 125 -12.26 5.34 -20.71
CA TRP A 125 -11.71 6.45 -19.92
C TRP A 125 -10.61 6.04 -18.93
N LEU A 126 -10.36 4.74 -18.75
CA LEU A 126 -9.39 4.22 -17.79
C LEU A 126 -8.11 3.75 -18.52
N ASP A 127 -6.94 4.24 -18.06
CA ASP A 127 -5.62 3.80 -18.54
C ASP A 127 -5.21 2.47 -17.85
N ILE A 128 -5.91 1.41 -18.26
CA ILE A 128 -5.72 0.05 -17.77
C ILE A 128 -4.54 -0.59 -18.51
N LYS A 129 -3.62 -1.18 -17.75
CA LYS A 129 -2.46 -1.92 -18.24
C LYS A 129 -2.53 -3.37 -17.78
N GLU A 130 -1.79 -4.23 -18.48
CA GLU A 130 -1.59 -5.61 -18.04
C GLU A 130 -1.06 -5.65 -16.60
N GLY A 131 -1.59 -6.56 -15.79
CA GLY A 131 -1.26 -6.67 -14.36
C GLY A 131 -2.08 -5.77 -13.43
N ASP A 132 -2.86 -4.81 -13.94
CA ASP A 132 -3.73 -3.99 -13.08
C ASP A 132 -4.82 -4.86 -12.41
N ALA A 133 -5.04 -4.61 -11.12
CA ALA A 133 -6.15 -5.20 -10.37
C ALA A 133 -7.37 -4.28 -10.45
N LEU A 134 -8.52 -4.84 -10.82
CA LEU A 134 -9.79 -4.14 -10.95
C LEU A 134 -10.80 -4.71 -9.95
N GLY A 135 -11.33 -3.83 -9.10
CA GLY A 135 -12.49 -4.14 -8.28
C GLY A 135 -13.78 -3.99 -9.09
N LEU A 136 -14.55 -5.07 -9.21
CA LEU A 136 -15.87 -5.06 -9.81
C LEU A 136 -16.92 -4.87 -8.70
N VAL A 137 -17.64 -3.75 -8.78
CA VAL A 137 -18.70 -3.39 -7.85
C VAL A 137 -20.06 -3.56 -8.54
N SER A 138 -21.01 -4.21 -7.87
CA SER A 138 -22.38 -4.30 -8.37
C SER A 138 -23.08 -2.95 -8.29
N GLN A 139 -23.98 -2.68 -9.25
CA GLN A 139 -24.89 -1.52 -9.16
C GLN A 139 -26.03 -1.74 -8.15
N THR A 140 -26.14 -2.94 -7.58
CA THR A 140 -27.11 -3.28 -6.53
C THR A 140 -26.44 -3.27 -5.16
N TYR A 141 -27.15 -2.83 -4.13
CA TYR A 141 -26.69 -2.55 -2.76
C TYR A 141 -26.28 -3.78 -1.92
N SER A 142 -25.96 -4.93 -2.52
CA SER A 142 -25.57 -6.12 -1.76
C SER A 142 -24.06 -6.09 -1.50
N GLN A 143 -23.66 -5.92 -0.23
CA GLN A 143 -22.24 -5.84 0.20
C GLN A 143 -21.44 -7.10 -0.17
N ASP A 144 -22.13 -8.22 -0.37
CA ASP A 144 -21.56 -9.55 -0.61
C ASP A 144 -21.28 -9.82 -2.11
N LYS A 145 -21.50 -8.83 -3.00
CA LYS A 145 -21.41 -8.98 -4.47
C LYS A 145 -20.33 -8.12 -5.11
N THR A 146 -19.18 -8.02 -4.44
CA THR A 146 -17.95 -7.47 -5.03
C THR A 146 -17.02 -8.60 -5.46
N SER A 147 -16.25 -8.38 -6.53
CA SER A 147 -15.29 -9.36 -7.03
C SER A 147 -14.07 -8.67 -7.61
N ASP A 148 -12.88 -9.22 -7.39
CA ASP A 148 -11.63 -8.69 -7.91
C ASP A 148 -11.17 -9.49 -9.13
N VAL A 149 -10.63 -8.79 -10.14
CA VAL A 149 -10.03 -9.42 -11.31
C VAL A 149 -8.70 -8.77 -11.67
N THR A 150 -7.80 -9.54 -12.27
CA THR A 150 -6.51 -9.05 -12.77
C THR A 150 -6.51 -9.03 -14.28
N VAL A 151 -6.04 -7.94 -14.86
CA VAL A 151 -5.91 -7.77 -16.31
C VAL A 151 -4.74 -8.62 -16.81
N LYS A 152 -5.01 -9.42 -17.85
CA LYS A 152 -4.04 -10.25 -18.56
C LYS A 152 -3.90 -9.76 -19.99
#